data_AF-A0AA48GRH1-F1
#
_entry.id   AF-A0AA48GRH1-F1
#
_cell.length_a   1.000
_cell.length_b   1.000
_cell.length_c   1.000
_cell.angle_alpha   90.00
_cell.angle_beta   90.00
_cell.angle_gamma   90.00
#
_symmetry.space_group_name_H-M   'P 1'
#
loop_
_entity.id
_entity.type
_entity.pdbx_description
1 polymer ?
#
loop_
_entity_poly.entity_id
_entity_poly.type
_entity_poly.pdbx_seq_one_letter_code
_entity_poly.pdbx_strand_id
1 'polypeptide(L)'
;MVIRATPKPVVPLVPAQARPLALDEADTLRRGIPLDGAAAPALPESEPLEGTIEPMDLVKIEEEKVQEIFTTEGALTPMLNTLAEHVRKAAAMLDASTPKGREAIKSLAFKVGKVKNHVEETGVALNRKLKALPTAVDKNKAGYKAFLQNLQDETRSPVTRWETDQERQRTFISNIQVTPMQVQGAPQELLRETLAGLKALDLTQAPDFAQEATQAQETAIQEVESMLAARVQADADAAELARLRQEKEERDRKEAEEHRVREAAEQARREAEAKAQREKDEAERKAREAQEAAARAEQARKDAEAAAEKAKAEAEAKAQAAVEAERQRQAEAERKAKADQEARERDQEHRRKFNQEALAEIVTAIRGADPNAHGLEGMAKAVLTAIAKGLIPHVQIHY
;
A
#
# COMPACT_ATOMS: atom_id res chain seq x y z
N MET A 1 -16.44 -12.89 -49.97
CA MET A 1 -16.15 -13.55 -51.27
C MET A 1 -15.84 -15.01 -50.95
N VAL A 2 -16.86 -15.86 -51.07
CA VAL A 2 -16.84 -17.29 -50.72
C VAL A 2 -16.97 -18.04 -52.04
N ILE A 3 -16.01 -18.92 -52.36
CA ILE A 3 -16.10 -19.77 -53.55
C ILE A 3 -16.16 -21.23 -53.09
N ARG A 4 -17.36 -21.80 -53.21
CA ARG A 4 -17.66 -23.24 -53.12
C ARG A 4 -17.22 -23.92 -54.42
N ALA A 5 -16.57 -25.07 -54.31
CA ALA A 5 -16.37 -25.99 -55.44
C ALA A 5 -16.98 -27.36 -55.08
N THR A 6 -17.94 -27.79 -55.88
CA THR A 6 -18.67 -29.07 -55.81
C THR A 6 -17.92 -30.18 -56.58
N PRO A 7 -17.98 -31.46 -56.14
CA PRO A 7 -17.37 -32.59 -56.84
C PRO A 7 -18.25 -33.16 -57.97
N LYS A 8 -17.60 -33.68 -59.03
CA LYS A 8 -18.19 -34.34 -60.21
C LYS A 8 -18.29 -35.87 -60.00
N PRO A 9 -19.23 -36.59 -60.67
CA PRO A 9 -19.65 -37.93 -60.26
C PRO A 9 -18.85 -39.09 -60.90
N VAL A 10 -18.88 -40.22 -60.19
CA VAL A 10 -18.26 -41.51 -60.52
C VAL A 10 -19.19 -42.33 -61.44
N VAL A 11 -18.63 -42.93 -62.51
CA VAL A 11 -19.30 -43.90 -63.38
C VAL A 11 -18.77 -45.30 -63.05
N PRO A 12 -19.63 -46.32 -62.84
CA PRO A 12 -19.19 -47.68 -62.52
C PRO A 12 -18.92 -48.52 -63.78
N LEU A 13 -17.84 -49.31 -63.78
CA LEU A 13 -17.52 -50.28 -64.82
C LEU A 13 -18.06 -51.67 -64.43
N VAL A 14 -18.90 -52.24 -65.29
CA VAL A 14 -19.52 -53.57 -65.19
C VAL A 14 -18.55 -54.66 -65.72
N PRO A 15 -18.51 -55.87 -65.13
CA PRO A 15 -17.61 -56.94 -65.58
C PRO A 15 -18.17 -57.72 -66.79
N ALA A 16 -17.33 -57.97 -67.80
CA ALA A 16 -17.66 -58.77 -68.97
C ALA A 16 -17.34 -60.26 -68.75
N GLN A 17 -18.37 -61.08 -68.93
CA GLN A 17 -18.38 -62.55 -68.87
C GLN A 17 -17.62 -63.18 -70.05
N ALA A 18 -16.96 -64.30 -69.76
CA ALA A 18 -16.35 -65.20 -70.74
C ALA A 18 -17.39 -66.14 -71.36
N ARG A 19 -17.28 -66.41 -72.67
CA ARG A 19 -17.87 -67.59 -73.33
C ARG A 19 -16.97 -68.07 -74.50
N PRO A 20 -16.79 -69.38 -74.69
CA PRO A 20 -15.93 -69.96 -75.72
C PRO A 20 -16.71 -70.24 -77.02
N LEU A 21 -16.01 -70.33 -78.15
CA LEU A 21 -16.58 -70.73 -79.44
C LEU A 21 -15.84 -71.96 -79.98
N ALA A 22 -16.64 -72.99 -80.23
CA ALA A 22 -16.29 -74.25 -80.87
C ALA A 22 -16.54 -74.17 -82.39
N LEU A 23 -15.89 -75.10 -83.09
CA LEU A 23 -15.99 -75.45 -84.50
C LEU A 23 -17.44 -75.69 -84.98
N ASP A 24 -17.73 -75.37 -86.25
CA ASP A 24 -18.48 -76.28 -87.12
C ASP A 24 -18.27 -75.96 -88.62
N GLU A 25 -18.42 -77.03 -89.41
CA GLU A 25 -18.19 -77.21 -90.84
C GLU A 25 -19.27 -76.60 -91.75
N ALA A 26 -19.02 -76.74 -93.07
CA ALA A 26 -19.93 -76.76 -94.23
C ALA A 26 -19.84 -75.54 -95.17
N ASP A 27 -20.12 -75.64 -96.46
CA ASP A 27 -20.10 -76.71 -97.46
C ASP A 27 -20.39 -75.96 -98.80
N THR A 28 -19.50 -76.18 -99.77
CA THR A 28 -19.67 -76.23 -101.23
C THR A 28 -20.59 -75.30 -102.07
N LEU A 29 -20.11 -75.19 -103.33
CA LEU A 29 -20.83 -75.15 -104.63
C LEU A 29 -21.13 -73.80 -105.28
N ARG A 30 -20.42 -73.55 -106.40
CA ARG A 30 -21.08 -73.38 -107.72
C ARG A 30 -20.15 -73.58 -108.94
N ARG A 31 -20.51 -74.62 -109.73
CA ARG A 31 -20.64 -74.74 -111.21
C ARG A 31 -19.45 -74.38 -112.11
N GLY A 32 -19.08 -75.16 -113.14
CA GLY A 32 -19.63 -76.42 -113.64
C GLY A 32 -19.13 -76.77 -115.06
N ILE A 33 -19.00 -78.09 -115.29
CA ILE A 33 -19.20 -78.92 -116.50
C ILE A 33 -18.20 -78.84 -117.70
N PRO A 34 -18.08 -79.91 -118.55
CA PRO A 34 -16.88 -80.76 -118.63
C PRO A 34 -16.38 -80.95 -120.08
N LEU A 35 -15.27 -81.64 -120.34
CA LEU A 35 -15.12 -82.45 -121.56
C LEU A 35 -14.09 -83.57 -121.32
N ASP A 36 -14.55 -84.78 -121.63
CA ASP A 36 -13.80 -86.03 -121.75
C ASP A 36 -12.86 -85.99 -122.98
N GLY A 37 -11.74 -86.73 -122.94
CA GLY A 37 -10.97 -87.04 -124.14
C GLY A 37 -9.44 -87.03 -124.02
N ALA A 38 -8.88 -88.24 -124.09
CA ALA A 38 -7.57 -88.62 -124.61
C ALA A 38 -6.35 -88.61 -123.65
N ALA A 39 -5.86 -89.83 -123.42
CA ALA A 39 -4.58 -90.17 -122.83
C ALA A 39 -3.39 -89.76 -123.72
N ALA A 40 -2.34 -89.18 -123.10
CA ALA A 40 -0.94 -89.29 -123.51
C ALA A 40 -0.01 -88.81 -122.37
N PRO A 41 1.27 -89.24 -122.32
CA PRO A 41 1.85 -89.85 -121.13
C PRO A 41 2.65 -88.92 -120.20
N ALA A 42 2.86 -89.45 -118.99
CA ALA A 42 3.66 -88.91 -117.90
C ALA A 42 5.07 -88.44 -118.33
N LEU A 43 5.44 -87.24 -117.87
CA LEU A 43 6.81 -86.77 -117.79
C LEU A 43 7.19 -86.67 -116.30
N PRO A 44 8.41 -87.11 -115.93
CA PRO A 44 8.73 -87.53 -114.57
C PRO A 44 8.77 -86.36 -113.58
N GLU A 45 8.28 -86.67 -112.39
CA GLU A 45 8.43 -85.92 -111.15
C GLU A 45 9.87 -85.43 -110.99
N SER A 46 10.05 -84.10 -110.88
CA SER A 46 11.33 -83.53 -110.48
C SER A 46 11.54 -83.83 -109.00
N GLU A 47 12.51 -84.71 -108.72
CA GLU A 47 12.96 -85.05 -107.37
C GLU A 47 13.20 -83.80 -106.51
N PRO A 48 12.79 -83.81 -105.22
CA PRO A 48 13.08 -82.72 -104.30
C PRO A 48 14.58 -82.72 -104.01
N LEU A 49 15.24 -81.58 -104.21
CA LEU A 49 16.63 -81.39 -103.81
C LEU A 49 16.77 -81.63 -102.31
N GLU A 50 17.42 -82.76 -102.00
CA GLU A 50 17.78 -83.24 -100.69
C GLU A 50 18.51 -82.15 -99.87
N GLY A 51 18.00 -81.83 -98.69
CA GLY A 51 18.73 -81.07 -97.66
C GLY A 51 18.67 -79.54 -97.69
N THR A 52 17.53 -78.91 -98.02
CA THR A 52 17.40 -77.44 -97.90
C THR A 52 17.20 -77.01 -96.44
N ILE A 53 18.28 -76.71 -95.71
CA ILE A 53 18.21 -76.10 -94.38
C ILE A 53 17.56 -74.71 -94.50
N GLU A 54 16.47 -74.45 -93.77
CA GLU A 54 15.79 -73.16 -93.81
C GLU A 54 16.63 -72.06 -93.12
N PRO A 55 16.80 -70.86 -93.74
CA PRO A 55 17.58 -69.76 -93.16
C PRO A 55 17.18 -69.35 -91.73
N MET A 56 15.89 -69.45 -91.38
CA MET A 56 15.39 -69.18 -90.03
C MET A 56 15.83 -70.24 -89.01
N ASP A 57 16.14 -71.46 -89.45
CA ASP A 57 16.59 -72.51 -88.55
C ASP A 57 18.03 -72.32 -88.08
N LEU A 58 18.82 -71.53 -88.81
CA LEU A 58 20.22 -71.23 -88.52
C LEU A 58 20.42 -70.05 -87.56
N VAL A 59 19.39 -69.20 -87.39
CA VAL A 59 19.42 -68.06 -86.46
C VAL A 59 18.19 -68.13 -85.55
N LYS A 60 18.10 -69.23 -84.78
CA LYS A 60 17.14 -69.36 -83.69
C LYS A 60 17.70 -68.72 -82.44
N ILE A 61 17.09 -67.63 -81.99
CA ILE A 61 17.44 -66.98 -80.73
C ILE A 61 16.42 -67.44 -79.68
N GLU A 62 16.81 -68.40 -78.86
CA GLU A 62 16.01 -68.88 -77.73
C GLU A 62 15.79 -67.74 -76.71
N GLU A 63 14.57 -67.59 -76.19
CA GLU A 63 14.21 -66.47 -75.30
C GLU A 63 15.15 -66.32 -74.09
N GLU A 64 15.64 -67.44 -73.55
CA GLU A 64 16.58 -67.49 -72.43
C GLU A 64 17.97 -66.93 -72.77
N LYS A 65 18.41 -67.06 -74.03
CA LYS A 65 19.72 -66.59 -74.52
C LYS A 65 19.65 -65.20 -75.16
N VAL A 66 18.45 -64.64 -75.38
CA VAL A 66 18.25 -63.33 -76.01
C VAL A 66 19.07 -62.25 -75.30
N GLN A 67 19.02 -62.17 -73.96
CA GLN A 67 19.75 -61.13 -73.25
C GLN A 67 21.26 -61.28 -73.46
N GLU A 68 21.80 -62.48 -73.25
CA GLU A 68 23.23 -62.77 -73.39
C GLU A 68 23.76 -62.51 -74.82
N ILE A 69 23.01 -62.95 -75.84
CA ILE A 69 23.37 -62.81 -77.26
C ILE A 69 23.42 -61.34 -77.70
N PHE A 70 22.52 -60.49 -77.17
CA PHE A 70 22.48 -59.08 -77.54
C PHE A 70 23.33 -58.17 -76.65
N THR A 71 23.76 -58.62 -75.47
CA THR A 71 24.66 -57.84 -74.59
C THR A 71 26.14 -58.20 -74.75
N THR A 72 26.46 -59.35 -75.34
CA THR A 72 27.84 -59.81 -75.57
C THR A 72 28.34 -59.37 -76.94
N GLU A 73 29.46 -58.65 -76.97
CA GLU A 73 30.05 -58.19 -78.21
C GLU A 73 30.39 -59.37 -79.15
N GLY A 74 29.88 -59.31 -80.38
CA GLY A 74 30.15 -60.32 -81.41
C GLY A 74 29.42 -61.67 -81.25
N ALA A 75 28.53 -61.85 -80.26
CA ALA A 75 27.86 -63.14 -80.03
C ALA A 75 26.92 -63.58 -81.17
N LEU A 76 26.36 -62.63 -81.94
CA LEU A 76 25.59 -62.94 -83.15
C LEU A 76 26.46 -63.33 -84.35
N THR A 77 27.74 -62.95 -84.36
CA THR A 77 28.62 -63.09 -85.52
C THR A 77 28.78 -64.54 -85.99
N PRO A 78 28.98 -65.56 -85.14
CA PRO A 78 29.06 -66.95 -85.58
C PRO A 78 27.79 -67.42 -86.28
N MET A 79 26.60 -67.14 -85.72
CA MET A 79 25.32 -67.53 -86.30
C MET A 79 25.07 -66.84 -87.65
N LEU A 80 25.40 -65.54 -87.75
CA LEU A 80 25.27 -64.78 -88.99
C LEU A 80 26.25 -65.27 -90.07
N ASN A 81 27.47 -65.66 -89.69
CA ASN A 81 28.44 -66.25 -90.61
C ASN A 81 27.97 -67.61 -91.13
N THR A 82 27.47 -68.49 -90.25
CA THR A 82 26.88 -69.78 -90.66
C THR A 82 25.69 -69.57 -91.59
N LEU A 83 24.79 -68.62 -91.29
CA LEU A 83 23.69 -68.25 -92.19
C LEU A 83 24.21 -67.79 -93.55
N ALA A 84 25.20 -66.89 -93.57
CA ALA A 84 25.78 -66.36 -94.80
C ALA A 84 26.40 -67.45 -95.66
N GLU A 85 27.10 -68.41 -95.07
CA GLU A 85 27.66 -69.57 -95.78
C GLU A 85 26.56 -70.43 -96.42
N HIS A 86 25.50 -70.76 -95.68
CA HIS A 86 24.39 -71.58 -96.20
C HIS A 86 23.62 -70.86 -97.31
N VAL A 87 23.31 -69.58 -97.12
CA VAL A 87 22.61 -68.76 -98.12
C VAL A 87 23.45 -68.63 -99.40
N ARG A 88 24.77 -68.41 -99.29
CA ARG A 88 25.66 -68.32 -100.46
C ARG A 88 25.75 -69.66 -101.20
N LYS A 89 25.87 -70.79 -100.48
CA LYS A 89 25.87 -72.14 -101.07
C LYS A 89 24.55 -72.41 -101.81
N ALA A 90 23.41 -72.13 -101.17
CA ALA A 90 22.09 -72.31 -101.79
C ALA A 90 21.92 -71.41 -103.01
N ALA A 91 22.36 -70.14 -102.96
CA ALA A 91 22.29 -69.22 -104.09
C ALA A 91 23.15 -69.66 -105.28
N ALA A 92 24.33 -70.25 -105.04
CA ALA A 92 25.23 -70.73 -106.09
C ALA A 92 24.65 -71.91 -106.90
N MET A 93 23.68 -72.65 -106.35
CA MET A 93 22.99 -73.74 -107.02
C MET A 93 21.82 -73.27 -107.91
N LEU A 94 21.50 -71.97 -107.91
CA LEU A 94 20.35 -71.41 -108.64
C LEU A 94 20.80 -70.62 -109.89
N ASP A 95 20.14 -70.86 -111.03
CA ASP A 95 20.45 -70.17 -112.29
C ASP A 95 19.57 -68.92 -112.52
N ALA A 96 20.16 -67.74 -112.36
CA ALA A 96 19.51 -66.45 -112.58
C ALA A 96 19.11 -66.16 -114.04
N SER A 97 19.64 -66.91 -115.01
CA SER A 97 19.24 -66.78 -116.43
C SER A 97 17.80 -67.30 -116.65
N THR A 98 17.32 -68.22 -115.80
CA THR A 98 15.96 -68.78 -115.89
C THR A 98 14.93 -68.01 -115.07
N PRO A 99 13.65 -67.93 -115.52
CA PRO A 99 12.56 -67.36 -114.72
C PRO A 99 12.39 -68.06 -113.35
N LYS A 100 12.50 -69.39 -113.30
CA LYS A 100 12.38 -70.18 -112.06
C LYS A 100 13.52 -69.89 -111.07
N GLY A 101 14.77 -69.82 -111.54
CA GLY A 101 15.92 -69.52 -110.70
C GLY A 101 15.91 -68.09 -110.14
N ARG A 102 15.44 -67.09 -110.91
CA ARG A 102 15.22 -65.73 -110.38
C ARG A 102 14.19 -65.69 -109.25
N GLU A 103 13.12 -66.46 -109.35
CA GLU A 103 12.09 -66.52 -108.31
C GLU A 103 12.60 -67.24 -107.04
N ALA A 104 13.38 -68.31 -107.21
CA ALA A 104 14.05 -68.98 -106.09
C ALA A 104 15.06 -68.07 -105.37
N ILE A 105 15.85 -67.27 -106.10
CA ILE A 105 16.78 -66.28 -105.52
C ILE A 105 16.02 -65.20 -104.74
N LYS A 106 14.91 -64.68 -105.29
CA LYS A 106 14.05 -63.71 -104.57
C LYS A 106 13.46 -64.31 -103.30
N SER A 107 13.01 -65.56 -103.35
CA SER A 107 12.49 -66.29 -102.19
C SER A 107 13.56 -66.46 -101.11
N LEU A 108 14.79 -66.82 -101.49
CA LEU A 108 15.92 -66.93 -100.57
C LEU A 108 16.28 -65.57 -99.93
N ALA A 109 16.33 -64.49 -100.73
CA ALA A 109 16.54 -63.13 -100.22
C ALA A 109 15.41 -62.67 -99.28
N PHE A 110 14.16 -63.02 -99.58
CA PHE A 110 13.02 -62.75 -98.70
C PHE A 110 13.15 -63.49 -97.36
N LYS A 111 13.61 -64.74 -97.35
CA LYS A 111 13.90 -65.49 -96.12
C LYS A 111 15.03 -64.85 -95.30
N VAL A 112 16.09 -64.35 -95.94
CA VAL A 112 17.14 -63.57 -95.25
C VAL A 112 16.56 -62.29 -94.65
N GLY A 113 15.67 -61.60 -95.37
CA GLY A 113 14.93 -60.44 -94.86
C GLY A 113 14.10 -60.77 -93.61
N LYS A 114 13.46 -61.95 -93.56
CA LYS A 114 12.76 -62.42 -92.35
C LYS A 114 13.71 -62.63 -91.18
N VAL A 115 14.88 -63.23 -91.39
CA VAL A 115 15.89 -63.41 -90.32
C VAL A 115 16.35 -62.06 -89.79
N LYS A 116 16.66 -61.11 -90.67
CA LYS A 116 17.04 -59.73 -90.28
C LYS A 116 15.96 -59.11 -89.38
N ASN A 117 14.71 -59.10 -89.84
CA ASN A 117 13.61 -58.50 -89.10
C ASN A 117 13.41 -59.19 -87.74
N HIS A 118 13.53 -60.51 -87.68
CA HIS A 118 13.43 -61.26 -86.42
C HIS A 118 14.50 -60.84 -85.40
N VAL A 119 15.76 -60.70 -85.82
CA VAL A 119 16.85 -60.24 -84.94
C VAL A 119 16.62 -58.80 -84.48
N GLU A 120 16.21 -57.90 -85.38
CA GLU A 120 15.91 -56.50 -85.04
C GLU A 120 14.74 -56.38 -84.05
N GLU A 121 13.63 -57.08 -84.31
CA GLU A 121 12.46 -57.10 -83.43
C GLU A 121 12.79 -57.69 -82.05
N THR A 122 13.60 -58.74 -82.01
CA THR A 122 14.07 -59.37 -80.76
C THR A 122 14.92 -58.41 -79.92
N GLY A 123 15.86 -57.69 -80.55
CA GLY A 123 16.68 -56.68 -79.87
C GLY A 123 15.86 -55.48 -79.37
N VAL A 124 14.89 -55.01 -80.15
CA VAL A 124 13.95 -53.95 -79.72
C VAL A 124 13.08 -54.42 -78.55
N ALA A 125 12.58 -55.66 -78.59
CA ALA A 125 11.80 -56.26 -77.51
C ALA A 125 12.62 -56.38 -76.21
N LEU A 126 13.88 -56.85 -76.29
CA LEU A 126 14.79 -56.90 -75.14
C LEU A 126 15.04 -55.51 -74.55
N ASN A 127 15.37 -54.52 -75.39
CA ASN A 127 15.58 -53.14 -74.93
C ASN A 127 14.34 -52.55 -74.25
N ARG A 128 13.14 -52.85 -74.74
CA ARG A 128 11.89 -52.46 -74.09
C ARG A 128 11.73 -53.14 -72.72
N LYS A 129 12.00 -54.44 -72.60
CA LYS A 129 11.99 -55.17 -71.32
C LYS A 129 13.00 -54.55 -70.34
N LEU A 130 14.25 -54.35 -70.75
CA LEU A 130 15.32 -53.78 -69.92
C LEU A 130 15.01 -52.36 -69.44
N LYS A 131 14.47 -51.49 -70.30
CA LYS A 131 14.08 -50.12 -69.92
C LYS A 131 12.88 -50.08 -68.97
N ALA A 132 11.98 -51.07 -69.00
CA ALA A 132 10.83 -51.15 -68.11
C ALA A 132 11.18 -51.63 -66.70
N LEU A 133 12.26 -52.42 -66.55
CA LEU A 133 12.66 -53.01 -65.27
C LEU A 133 12.95 -51.97 -64.17
N PRO A 134 13.74 -50.89 -64.39
CA PRO A 134 13.98 -49.88 -63.35
C PRO A 134 12.68 -49.26 -62.80
N THR A 135 11.76 -48.86 -63.69
CA THR A 135 10.48 -48.29 -63.27
C THR A 135 9.61 -49.29 -62.51
N ALA A 136 9.60 -50.56 -62.91
CA ALA A 136 8.89 -51.61 -62.18
C ALA A 136 9.50 -51.84 -60.79
N VAL A 137 10.84 -51.87 -60.70
CA VAL A 137 11.57 -51.99 -59.43
C VAL A 137 11.27 -50.81 -58.51
N ASP A 138 11.29 -49.57 -59.01
CA ASP A 138 11.01 -48.39 -58.20
C ASP A 138 9.56 -48.35 -57.71
N LYS A 139 8.60 -48.74 -58.55
CA LYS A 139 7.19 -48.90 -58.13
C LYS A 139 7.04 -49.96 -57.03
N ASN A 140 7.69 -51.11 -57.18
CA ASN A 140 7.68 -52.15 -56.16
C ASN A 140 8.35 -51.67 -54.86
N LYS A 141 9.45 -50.91 -54.96
CA LYS A 141 10.12 -50.28 -53.81
C LYS A 141 9.22 -49.32 -53.06
N ALA A 142 8.54 -48.44 -53.78
CA ALA A 142 7.57 -47.53 -53.18
C ALA A 142 6.42 -48.31 -52.51
N GLY A 143 5.91 -49.34 -53.19
CA GLY A 143 4.83 -50.19 -52.70
C GLY A 143 5.18 -50.91 -51.40
N TYR A 144 6.27 -51.67 -51.35
CA TYR A 144 6.62 -52.39 -50.12
C TYR A 144 7.01 -51.44 -48.99
N LYS A 145 7.65 -50.29 -49.27
CA LYS A 145 7.98 -49.30 -48.23
C LYS A 145 6.72 -48.73 -47.60
N ALA A 146 5.74 -48.32 -48.42
CA ALA A 146 4.47 -47.80 -47.93
C ALA A 146 3.70 -48.86 -47.14
N PHE A 147 3.68 -50.11 -47.63
CA PHE A 147 3.05 -51.23 -46.94
C PHE A 147 3.69 -51.49 -45.56
N LEU A 148 5.02 -51.59 -45.51
CA LEU A 148 5.74 -51.85 -44.25
C LEU A 148 5.60 -50.70 -43.25
N GLN A 149 5.60 -49.45 -43.73
CA GLN A 149 5.35 -48.28 -42.88
C GLN A 149 3.94 -48.32 -42.28
N ASN A 150 2.92 -48.56 -43.10
CA ASN A 150 1.55 -48.67 -42.60
C ASN A 150 1.39 -49.81 -41.60
N LEU A 151 2.00 -50.98 -41.87
CA LEU A 151 1.98 -52.10 -40.94
C LEU A 151 2.70 -51.77 -39.63
N GLN A 152 3.83 -51.06 -39.68
CA GLN A 152 4.54 -50.59 -38.50
C GLN A 152 3.67 -49.63 -37.67
N ASP A 153 3.02 -48.66 -38.32
CA ASP A 153 2.16 -47.68 -37.65
C ASP A 153 0.93 -48.34 -37.02
N GLU A 154 0.29 -49.26 -37.75
CA GLU A 154 -0.85 -50.05 -37.26
C GLU A 154 -0.44 -50.89 -36.04
N THR A 155 0.70 -51.59 -36.13
CA THR A 155 1.23 -52.42 -35.05
C THR A 155 1.57 -51.59 -33.81
N ARG A 156 2.08 -50.36 -34.00
CA ARG A 156 2.42 -49.44 -32.90
C ARG A 156 1.18 -48.72 -32.33
N SER A 157 0.11 -48.58 -33.11
CA SER A 157 -1.07 -47.76 -32.75
C SER A 157 -1.66 -48.07 -31.37
N PRO A 158 -1.82 -49.35 -30.93
CA PRO A 158 -2.34 -49.66 -29.60
C PRO A 158 -1.47 -49.10 -28.48
N VAL A 159 -0.15 -49.24 -28.60
CA VAL A 159 0.81 -48.73 -27.59
C VAL A 159 0.76 -47.20 -27.55
N THR A 160 0.77 -46.54 -28.71
CA THR A 160 0.68 -45.07 -28.75
C THR A 160 -0.62 -44.54 -28.17
N ARG A 161 -1.75 -45.22 -28.39
CA ARG A 161 -3.03 -44.86 -27.75
C ARG A 161 -2.97 -45.01 -26.24
N TRP A 162 -2.39 -46.11 -25.74
CA TRP A 162 -2.20 -46.34 -24.32
C TRP A 162 -1.25 -45.31 -23.69
N GLU A 163 -0.09 -45.02 -24.30
CA GLU A 163 0.85 -43.98 -23.84
C GLU A 163 0.18 -42.61 -23.76
N THR A 164 -0.61 -42.24 -24.77
CA THR A 164 -1.35 -40.97 -24.79
C THR A 164 -2.42 -40.92 -23.71
N ASP A 165 -3.12 -42.04 -23.48
CA ASP A 165 -4.10 -42.14 -22.41
C ASP A 165 -3.45 -42.01 -21.02
N GLN A 166 -2.35 -42.71 -20.79
CA GLN A 166 -1.58 -42.65 -19.54
C GLN A 166 -1.13 -41.21 -19.24
N GLU A 167 -0.60 -40.49 -20.22
CA GLU A 167 -0.22 -39.08 -20.07
C GLU A 167 -1.42 -38.18 -19.73
N ARG A 168 -2.56 -38.41 -20.39
CA ARG A 168 -3.82 -37.70 -20.13
C ARG A 168 -4.32 -37.95 -18.70
N GLN A 169 -4.25 -39.19 -18.21
CA GLN A 169 -4.62 -39.52 -16.82
C GLN A 169 -3.66 -38.88 -15.80
N ARG A 170 -2.34 -38.90 -16.07
CA ARG A 170 -1.34 -38.24 -15.21
C ARG A 170 -1.51 -36.73 -15.17
N THR A 171 -1.76 -36.10 -16.31
CA THR A 171 -2.05 -34.66 -16.40
C THR A 171 -3.30 -34.30 -15.60
N PHE A 172 -4.36 -35.12 -15.68
CA PHE A 172 -5.56 -34.93 -14.87
C PHE A 172 -5.24 -34.92 -13.37
N ILE A 173 -4.48 -35.90 -12.89
CA ILE A 173 -4.06 -35.96 -11.47
C ILE A 173 -3.19 -34.75 -11.09
N SER A 174 -2.23 -34.37 -11.95
CA SER A 174 -1.38 -33.20 -11.71
C SER A 174 -2.20 -31.91 -11.59
N ASN A 175 -3.24 -31.74 -12.41
CA ASN A 175 -4.14 -30.59 -12.31
C ASN A 175 -4.88 -30.53 -10.96
N ILE A 176 -5.31 -31.67 -10.43
CA ILE A 176 -5.90 -31.75 -9.08
C ILE A 176 -4.88 -31.28 -8.04
N GLN A 177 -3.66 -31.82 -8.11
CA GLN A 177 -2.59 -31.54 -7.14
C GLN A 177 -2.18 -30.06 -7.10
N VAL A 178 -2.19 -29.37 -8.25
CA VAL A 178 -1.81 -27.93 -8.29
C VAL A 178 -2.97 -26.98 -7.97
N THR A 179 -4.21 -27.48 -7.90
CA THR A 179 -5.40 -26.65 -7.65
C THR A 179 -5.29 -25.83 -6.36
N PRO A 180 -4.87 -26.38 -5.19
CA PRO A 180 -4.71 -25.59 -3.96
C PRO A 180 -3.72 -24.42 -4.10
N MET A 181 -2.62 -24.63 -4.83
CA MET A 181 -1.62 -23.59 -5.09
C MET A 181 -2.21 -22.44 -5.91
N GLN A 182 -3.11 -22.73 -6.85
CA GLN A 182 -3.74 -21.72 -7.71
C GLN A 182 -4.73 -20.82 -6.96
N VAL A 183 -5.31 -21.30 -5.85
CA VAL A 183 -6.30 -20.57 -5.05
C VAL A 183 -5.72 -20.05 -3.73
N GLN A 184 -4.41 -20.09 -3.56
CA GLN A 184 -3.76 -19.58 -2.36
C GLN A 184 -4.05 -18.07 -2.20
N GLY A 185 -4.59 -17.68 -1.04
CA GLY A 185 -4.96 -16.28 -0.76
C GLY A 185 -6.23 -15.81 -1.45
N ALA A 186 -6.97 -16.71 -2.12
CA ALA A 186 -8.26 -16.40 -2.72
C ALA A 186 -9.31 -15.94 -1.69
N PRO A 187 -10.33 -15.18 -2.12
CA PRO A 187 -11.48 -14.87 -1.28
C PRO A 187 -12.27 -16.14 -0.91
N GLN A 188 -13.00 -16.05 0.20
CA GLN A 188 -13.77 -17.15 0.77
C GLN A 188 -14.74 -17.81 -0.23
N GLU A 189 -15.37 -17.01 -1.09
CA GLU A 189 -16.34 -17.47 -2.09
C GLU A 189 -15.67 -18.37 -3.14
N LEU A 190 -14.49 -17.98 -3.63
CA LEU A 190 -13.73 -18.77 -4.60
C LEU A 190 -13.17 -20.06 -3.97
N LEU A 191 -12.75 -20.01 -2.71
CA LEU A 191 -12.33 -21.22 -1.97
C LEU A 191 -13.47 -22.22 -1.82
N ARG A 192 -14.71 -21.75 -1.54
CA ARG A 192 -15.90 -22.61 -1.48
C ARG A 192 -16.26 -23.22 -2.84
N GLU A 193 -16.21 -22.42 -3.89
CA GLU A 193 -16.47 -22.89 -5.25
C GLU A 193 -15.44 -23.95 -5.67
N THR A 194 -14.16 -23.69 -5.42
CA THR A 194 -13.07 -24.64 -5.71
C THR A 194 -13.23 -25.93 -4.92
N LEU A 195 -13.59 -25.84 -3.64
CA LEU A 195 -13.86 -27.01 -2.81
C LEU A 195 -15.03 -27.85 -3.34
N ALA A 196 -16.12 -27.18 -3.77
CA ALA A 196 -17.25 -27.86 -4.38
C ALA A 196 -16.87 -28.54 -5.70
N GLY A 197 -16.08 -27.86 -6.54
CA GLY A 197 -15.56 -28.40 -7.79
C GLY A 197 -14.66 -29.62 -7.56
N LEU A 198 -13.74 -29.55 -6.61
CA LEU A 198 -12.88 -30.68 -6.22
C LEU A 198 -13.71 -31.87 -5.73
N LYS A 199 -14.72 -31.65 -4.89
CA LYS A 199 -15.62 -32.72 -4.39
C LYS A 199 -16.50 -33.35 -5.48
N ALA A 200 -16.85 -32.58 -6.51
CA ALA A 200 -17.68 -33.03 -7.62
C ALA A 200 -16.88 -33.65 -8.78
N LEU A 201 -15.54 -33.73 -8.66
CA LEU A 201 -14.68 -34.17 -9.74
C LEU A 201 -14.92 -35.66 -10.07
N ASP A 202 -15.09 -35.95 -11.35
CA ASP A 202 -15.21 -37.32 -11.85
C ASP A 202 -13.83 -38.00 -11.92
N LEU A 203 -13.53 -38.84 -10.93
CA LEU A 203 -12.26 -39.58 -10.88
C LEU A 203 -12.20 -40.76 -11.86
N THR A 204 -13.30 -41.11 -12.54
CA THR A 204 -13.29 -42.18 -13.54
C THR A 204 -12.48 -41.82 -14.79
N GLN A 205 -12.04 -40.57 -14.90
CA GLN A 205 -11.12 -40.07 -15.93
C GLN A 205 -9.69 -40.61 -15.80
N ALA A 206 -9.31 -41.18 -14.65
CA ALA A 206 -7.99 -41.77 -14.41
C ALA A 206 -8.09 -43.20 -13.85
N PRO A 207 -8.68 -44.16 -14.59
CA PRO A 207 -8.96 -45.50 -14.09
C PRO A 207 -7.69 -46.29 -13.74
N ASP A 208 -6.60 -46.12 -14.49
CA ASP A 208 -5.34 -46.84 -14.23
C ASP A 208 -4.59 -46.28 -13.01
N PHE A 209 -4.95 -45.07 -12.58
CA PHE A 209 -4.38 -44.34 -11.46
C PHE A 209 -5.43 -43.98 -10.40
N ALA A 210 -6.48 -44.78 -10.25
CA ALA A 210 -7.64 -44.44 -9.43
C ALA A 210 -7.28 -44.10 -7.97
N GLN A 211 -6.32 -44.82 -7.38
CA GLN A 211 -5.83 -44.54 -6.03
C GLN A 211 -5.08 -43.20 -5.95
N GLU A 212 -4.19 -42.92 -6.90
CA GLU A 212 -3.44 -41.65 -6.96
C GLU A 212 -4.40 -40.46 -7.19
N ALA A 213 -5.40 -40.63 -8.06
CA ALA A 213 -6.43 -39.61 -8.30
C ALA A 213 -7.27 -39.34 -7.04
N THR A 214 -7.66 -40.39 -6.31
CA THR A 214 -8.40 -40.27 -5.04
C THR A 214 -7.56 -39.55 -3.99
N GLN A 215 -6.30 -39.96 -3.81
CA GLN A 215 -5.39 -39.32 -2.87
C GLN A 215 -5.13 -37.85 -3.22
N ALA A 216 -4.95 -37.54 -4.51
CA ALA A 216 -4.80 -36.17 -4.98
C ALA A 216 -6.04 -35.32 -4.68
N GLN A 217 -7.24 -35.86 -4.91
CA GLN A 217 -8.50 -35.18 -4.60
C GLN A 217 -8.65 -34.93 -3.09
N GLU A 218 -8.42 -35.96 -2.27
CA GLU A 218 -8.52 -35.86 -0.80
C GLU A 218 -7.53 -34.84 -0.23
N THR A 219 -6.28 -34.89 -0.70
CA THR A 219 -5.24 -33.94 -0.27
C THR A 219 -5.61 -32.51 -0.68
N ALA A 220 -6.02 -32.30 -1.94
CA ALA A 220 -6.44 -30.98 -2.42
C ALA A 220 -7.66 -30.44 -1.66
N ILE A 221 -8.64 -31.29 -1.35
CA ILE A 221 -9.79 -30.94 -0.52
C ILE A 221 -9.34 -30.49 0.87
N GLN A 222 -8.48 -31.26 1.54
CA GLN A 222 -7.98 -30.94 2.88
C GLN A 222 -7.23 -29.61 2.91
N GLU A 223 -6.37 -29.35 1.92
CA GLU A 223 -5.63 -28.08 1.82
C GLU A 223 -6.58 -26.89 1.61
N VAL A 224 -7.54 -27.00 0.68
CA VAL A 224 -8.50 -25.92 0.41
C VAL A 224 -9.45 -25.72 1.61
N GLU A 225 -9.85 -26.78 2.31
CA GLU A 225 -10.63 -26.68 3.56
C GLU A 225 -9.86 -25.96 4.65
N SER A 226 -8.56 -26.24 4.80
CA SER A 226 -7.69 -25.54 5.75
C SER A 226 -7.56 -24.05 5.41
N MET A 227 -7.35 -23.72 4.12
CA MET A 227 -7.31 -22.33 3.66
C MET A 227 -8.63 -21.59 3.91
N LEU A 228 -9.77 -22.25 3.63
CA LEU A 228 -11.10 -21.70 3.87
C LEU A 228 -11.33 -21.45 5.37
N ALA A 229 -10.98 -22.40 6.23
CA ALA A 229 -11.11 -22.26 7.67
C ALA A 229 -10.26 -21.09 8.20
N ALA A 230 -9.00 -20.99 7.75
CA ALA A 230 -8.12 -19.89 8.12
C ALA A 230 -8.68 -18.53 7.66
N ARG A 231 -9.26 -18.47 6.46
CA ARG A 231 -9.87 -17.25 5.92
C ARG A 231 -11.12 -16.85 6.70
N VAL A 232 -12.00 -17.80 7.00
CA VAL A 232 -13.20 -17.59 7.82
C VAL A 232 -12.83 -17.03 9.19
N GLN A 233 -11.80 -17.59 9.84
CA GLN A 233 -11.30 -17.10 11.12
C GLN A 233 -10.73 -15.69 10.99
N ALA A 234 -9.86 -15.44 10.00
CA ALA A 234 -9.28 -14.11 9.79
C ALA A 234 -10.34 -13.01 9.54
N ASP A 235 -11.40 -13.33 8.78
CA ASP A 235 -12.49 -12.41 8.53
C ASP A 235 -13.35 -12.18 9.79
N ALA A 236 -13.56 -13.22 10.62
CA ALA A 236 -14.24 -13.11 11.92
C ALA A 236 -13.43 -12.27 12.92
N ASP A 237 -12.14 -12.52 13.04
CA ASP A 237 -11.21 -11.77 13.91
C ASP A 237 -11.15 -10.29 13.49
N ALA A 238 -11.10 -10.03 12.18
CA ALA A 238 -11.13 -8.67 11.66
C ALA A 238 -12.44 -7.94 12.01
N ALA A 239 -13.58 -8.63 11.91
CA ALA A 239 -14.89 -8.09 12.28
C ALA A 239 -15.00 -7.83 13.79
N GLU A 240 -14.54 -8.75 14.64
CA GLU A 240 -14.51 -8.57 16.09
C GLU A 240 -13.60 -7.39 16.49
N LEU A 241 -12.39 -7.34 15.91
CA LEU A 241 -11.46 -6.26 16.17
C LEU A 241 -12.01 -4.89 15.73
N ALA A 242 -12.75 -4.84 14.62
CA ALA A 242 -13.45 -3.63 14.20
C ALA A 242 -14.54 -3.21 15.21
N ARG A 243 -15.33 -4.16 15.73
CA ARG A 243 -16.32 -3.88 16.77
C ARG A 243 -15.70 -3.39 18.07
N LEU A 244 -14.62 -4.02 18.53
CA LEU A 244 -13.90 -3.62 19.74
C LEU A 244 -13.30 -2.22 19.61
N ARG A 245 -12.81 -1.84 18.42
CA ARG A 245 -12.33 -0.47 18.16
C ARG A 245 -13.48 0.54 18.23
N GLN A 246 -14.61 0.25 17.62
CA GLN A 246 -15.79 1.13 17.67
C GLN A 246 -16.31 1.30 19.10
N GLU A 247 -16.42 0.20 19.86
CA GLU A 247 -16.85 0.25 21.26
C GLU A 247 -15.87 1.04 22.13
N LYS A 248 -14.57 0.85 21.92
CA LYS A 248 -13.53 1.62 22.61
C LYS A 248 -13.62 3.11 22.27
N GLU A 249 -13.74 3.47 21.00
CA GLU A 249 -13.89 4.86 20.57
C GLU A 249 -15.15 5.50 21.16
N GLU A 250 -16.26 4.76 21.25
CA GLU A 250 -17.49 5.24 21.89
C GLU A 250 -17.31 5.44 23.40
N ARG A 251 -16.67 4.48 24.08
CA ARG A 251 -16.37 4.60 25.52
C ARG A 251 -15.45 5.79 25.80
N ASP A 252 -14.34 5.90 25.07
CA ASP A 252 -13.37 6.97 25.24
C ASP A 252 -14.03 8.35 24.94
N ARG A 253 -14.96 8.41 23.98
CA ARG A 253 -15.79 9.62 23.73
C ARG A 253 -16.71 9.95 24.90
N LYS A 254 -17.41 8.96 25.47
CA LYS A 254 -18.27 9.13 26.64
C LYS A 254 -17.47 9.58 27.86
N GLU A 255 -16.33 8.93 28.13
CA GLU A 255 -15.43 9.30 29.22
C GLU A 255 -14.89 10.73 29.05
N ALA A 256 -14.50 11.14 27.84
CA ALA A 256 -14.06 12.50 27.56
C ALA A 256 -15.19 13.54 27.68
N GLU A 257 -16.43 13.16 27.34
CA GLU A 257 -17.60 14.01 27.56
C GLU A 257 -17.93 14.15 29.05
N GLU A 258 -17.96 13.04 29.78
CA GLU A 258 -18.16 13.05 31.24
C GLU A 258 -17.06 13.85 31.95
N HIS A 259 -15.80 13.69 31.56
CA HIS A 259 -14.69 14.46 32.12
C HIS A 259 -14.88 15.95 31.89
N ARG A 260 -15.21 16.37 30.65
CA ARG A 260 -15.48 17.77 30.33
C ARG A 260 -16.67 18.33 31.13
N VAL A 261 -17.73 17.54 31.31
CA VAL A 261 -18.89 17.94 32.13
C VAL A 261 -18.48 18.10 33.60
N ARG A 262 -17.70 17.16 34.16
CA ARG A 262 -17.21 17.23 35.54
C ARG A 262 -16.28 18.42 35.74
N GLU A 263 -15.33 18.66 34.83
CA GLU A 263 -14.43 19.82 34.88
C GLU A 263 -15.20 21.14 34.78
N ALA A 264 -16.18 21.24 33.87
CA ALA A 264 -17.01 22.44 33.76
C ALA A 264 -17.83 22.67 35.04
N ALA A 265 -18.40 21.61 35.63
CA ALA A 265 -19.15 21.70 36.88
C ALA A 265 -18.24 22.09 38.07
N GLU A 266 -17.04 21.52 38.16
CA GLU A 266 -16.09 21.86 39.21
C GLU A 266 -15.56 23.28 39.06
N GLN A 267 -15.25 23.71 37.84
CA GLN A 267 -14.83 25.07 37.54
C GLN A 267 -15.94 26.08 37.90
N ALA A 268 -17.19 25.80 37.52
CA ALA A 268 -18.33 26.63 37.92
C ALA A 268 -18.50 26.70 39.45
N ARG A 269 -18.29 25.59 40.17
CA ARG A 269 -18.32 25.56 41.63
C ARG A 269 -17.19 26.40 42.23
N ARG A 270 -15.95 26.27 41.73
CA ARG A 270 -14.79 27.04 42.18
C ARG A 270 -14.97 28.54 41.91
N GLU A 271 -15.51 28.91 40.76
CA GLU A 271 -15.81 30.30 40.42
C GLU A 271 -16.91 30.88 41.31
N ALA A 272 -17.97 30.11 41.58
CA ALA A 272 -19.02 30.51 42.52
C ALA A 272 -18.49 30.66 43.95
N GLU A 273 -17.67 29.74 44.42
CA GLU A 273 -17.04 29.78 45.75
C GLU A 273 -16.05 30.94 45.87
N ALA A 274 -15.21 31.18 44.85
CA ALA A 274 -14.30 32.31 44.79
C ALA A 274 -15.05 33.65 44.75
N LYS A 275 -16.17 33.74 44.02
CA LYS A 275 -17.02 34.93 44.01
C LYS A 275 -17.65 35.17 45.36
N ALA A 276 -18.23 34.13 45.98
CA ALA A 276 -18.80 34.22 47.32
C ALA A 276 -17.76 34.61 48.37
N GLN A 277 -16.53 34.10 48.27
CA GLN A 277 -15.44 34.48 49.17
C GLN A 277 -15.02 35.93 48.95
N ARG A 278 -14.88 36.38 47.70
CA ARG A 278 -14.59 37.81 47.40
C ARG A 278 -15.67 38.73 47.95
N GLU A 279 -16.95 38.36 47.83
CA GLU A 279 -18.06 39.13 48.38
C GLU A 279 -18.01 39.18 49.92
N LYS A 280 -17.67 38.06 50.57
CA LYS A 280 -17.45 38.01 52.03
C LYS A 280 -16.26 38.86 52.47
N ASP A 281 -15.11 38.70 51.83
CA ASP A 281 -13.88 39.45 52.13
C ASP A 281 -14.10 40.95 51.92
N GLU A 282 -14.84 41.35 50.88
CA GLU A 282 -15.19 42.75 50.62
C GLU A 282 -16.17 43.28 51.68
N ALA A 283 -17.17 42.49 52.07
CA ALA A 283 -18.09 42.85 53.15
C ALA A 283 -17.37 42.99 54.49
N GLU A 284 -16.45 42.08 54.82
CA GLU A 284 -15.62 42.12 56.03
C GLU A 284 -14.67 43.32 56.00
N ARG A 285 -14.02 43.60 54.86
CA ARG A 285 -13.19 44.80 54.70
C ARG A 285 -14.00 46.07 54.91
N LYS A 286 -15.18 46.20 54.29
CA LYS A 286 -16.07 47.36 54.49
C LYS A 286 -16.53 47.49 55.94
N ALA A 287 -16.86 46.37 56.60
CA ALA A 287 -17.24 46.36 58.00
C ALA A 287 -16.07 46.80 58.91
N ARG A 288 -14.86 46.31 58.65
CA ARG A 288 -13.65 46.69 59.37
C ARG A 288 -13.27 48.15 59.14
N GLU A 289 -13.32 48.63 57.90
CA GLU A 289 -13.11 50.04 57.56
C GLU A 289 -14.13 50.95 58.25
N ALA A 290 -15.41 50.55 58.31
CA ALA A 290 -16.44 51.28 59.03
C ALA A 290 -16.21 51.28 60.55
N GLN A 291 -15.79 50.16 61.13
CA GLN A 291 -15.42 50.08 62.55
C GLN A 291 -14.19 50.91 62.88
N GLU A 292 -13.15 50.86 62.05
CA GLU A 292 -11.94 51.67 62.22
C GLU A 292 -12.24 53.17 62.05
N ALA A 293 -13.10 53.55 61.11
CA ALA A 293 -13.55 54.93 60.95
C ALA A 293 -14.39 55.40 62.14
N ALA A 294 -15.29 54.57 62.66
CA ALA A 294 -16.07 54.85 63.87
C ALA A 294 -15.17 55.00 65.10
N ALA A 295 -14.19 54.10 65.28
CA ALA A 295 -13.23 54.16 66.37
C ALA A 295 -12.33 55.42 66.28
N ARG A 296 -11.88 55.79 65.07
CA ARG A 296 -11.14 57.05 64.86
C ARG A 296 -11.99 58.27 65.14
N ALA A 297 -13.27 58.27 64.75
CA ALA A 297 -14.19 59.37 65.02
C ALA A 297 -14.49 59.50 66.53
N GLU A 298 -14.64 58.38 67.24
CA GLU A 298 -14.81 58.37 68.69
C GLU A 298 -13.54 58.86 69.41
N GLN A 299 -12.37 58.39 68.98
CA GLN A 299 -11.09 58.85 69.54
C GLN A 299 -10.87 60.35 69.28
N ALA A 300 -11.15 60.83 68.08
CA ALA A 300 -11.07 62.26 67.75
C ALA A 300 -12.03 63.11 68.59
N ARG A 301 -13.22 62.60 68.94
CA ARG A 301 -14.14 63.27 69.89
C ARG A 301 -13.55 63.32 71.29
N LYS A 302 -13.01 62.21 71.79
CA LYS A 302 -12.37 62.16 73.12
C LYS A 302 -11.16 63.09 73.19
N ASP A 303 -10.33 63.11 72.15
CA ASP A 303 -9.16 63.99 72.08
C ASP A 303 -9.57 65.46 72.00
N ALA A 304 -10.62 65.80 71.24
CA ALA A 304 -11.18 67.15 71.18
C ALA A 304 -11.80 67.60 72.51
N GLU A 305 -12.50 66.71 73.21
CA GLU A 305 -13.07 66.96 74.53
C GLU A 305 -11.97 67.17 75.58
N ALA A 306 -10.93 66.33 75.58
CA ALA A 306 -9.77 66.47 76.45
C ALA A 306 -8.99 67.77 76.17
N ALA A 307 -8.85 68.17 74.90
CA ALA A 307 -8.24 69.44 74.52
C ALA A 307 -9.08 70.64 74.98
N ALA A 308 -10.40 70.56 74.88
CA ALA A 308 -11.31 71.60 75.34
C ALA A 308 -11.31 71.74 76.88
N GLU A 309 -11.30 70.63 77.61
CA GLU A 309 -11.10 70.57 79.07
C GLU A 309 -9.77 71.21 79.48
N LYS A 310 -8.67 70.81 78.82
CA LYS A 310 -7.35 71.36 79.11
C LYS A 310 -7.28 72.87 78.81
N ALA A 311 -7.89 73.32 77.71
CA ALA A 311 -7.95 74.74 77.37
C ALA A 311 -8.79 75.55 78.38
N LYS A 312 -9.89 74.98 78.90
CA LYS A 312 -10.67 75.59 79.99
C LYS A 312 -9.86 75.66 81.29
N ALA A 313 -9.19 74.57 81.68
CA ALA A 313 -8.36 74.55 82.87
C ALA A 313 -7.18 75.53 82.79
N GLU A 314 -6.53 75.66 81.63
CA GLU A 314 -5.46 76.65 81.41
C GLU A 314 -5.99 78.10 81.43
N ALA A 315 -7.18 78.35 80.90
CA ALA A 315 -7.82 79.66 80.96
C ALA A 315 -8.21 80.03 82.41
N GLU A 316 -8.73 79.07 83.18
CA GLU A 316 -9.12 79.26 84.58
C GLU A 316 -7.90 79.45 85.48
N ALA A 317 -6.81 78.69 85.26
CA ALA A 317 -5.54 78.90 85.95
C ALA A 317 -4.92 80.27 85.66
N LYS A 318 -4.99 80.75 84.41
CA LYS A 318 -4.54 82.10 84.04
C LYS A 318 -5.41 83.20 84.67
N ALA A 319 -6.73 82.99 84.73
CA ALA A 319 -7.64 83.92 85.39
C ALA A 319 -7.37 84.00 86.91
N GLN A 320 -7.16 82.85 87.57
CA GLN A 320 -6.81 82.81 88.99
C GLN A 320 -5.45 83.45 89.28
N ALA A 321 -4.44 83.21 88.44
CA ALA A 321 -3.13 83.86 88.57
C ALA A 321 -3.22 85.39 88.40
N ALA A 322 -4.08 85.89 87.52
CA ALA A 322 -4.31 87.33 87.35
C ALA A 322 -5.02 87.95 88.57
N VAL A 323 -6.00 87.26 89.15
CA VAL A 323 -6.70 87.72 90.37
C VAL A 323 -5.76 87.73 91.58
N GLU A 324 -4.91 86.72 91.74
CA GLU A 324 -3.95 86.64 92.86
C GLU A 324 -2.89 87.76 92.75
N ALA A 325 -2.40 88.05 91.54
CA ALA A 325 -1.45 89.14 91.29
C ALA A 325 -2.05 90.54 91.55
N GLU A 326 -3.34 90.74 91.28
CA GLU A 326 -4.05 91.99 91.60
C GLU A 326 -4.19 92.17 93.12
N ARG A 327 -4.50 91.07 93.84
CA ARG A 327 -4.71 91.06 95.29
C ARG A 327 -3.41 91.31 96.07
N GLN A 328 -2.28 90.80 95.60
CA GLN A 328 -0.97 91.06 96.20
C GLN A 328 -0.53 92.52 96.07
N ARG A 329 -0.80 93.17 94.92
CA ARG A 329 -0.48 94.59 94.73
C ARG A 329 -1.29 95.51 95.66
N GLN A 330 -2.55 95.19 95.91
CA GLN A 330 -3.40 95.98 96.81
C GLN A 330 -2.98 95.82 98.29
N ALA A 331 -2.64 94.61 98.72
CA ALA A 331 -2.19 94.34 100.10
C ALA A 331 -0.83 95.00 100.44
N GLU A 332 0.07 95.12 99.46
CA GLU A 332 1.38 95.73 99.66
C GLU A 332 1.30 97.27 99.71
N ALA A 333 0.43 97.88 98.89
CA ALA A 333 0.18 99.32 98.91
C ALA A 333 -0.45 99.80 100.23
N GLU A 334 -1.37 99.01 100.81
CA GLU A 334 -2.08 99.36 102.05
C GLU A 334 -1.17 99.23 103.30
N ARG A 335 -0.26 98.25 103.32
CA ARG A 335 0.74 98.11 104.40
C ARG A 335 1.73 99.27 104.44
N LYS A 336 2.14 99.78 103.28
CA LYS A 336 3.11 100.89 103.19
C LYS A 336 2.50 102.22 103.64
N ALA A 337 1.22 102.45 103.35
CA ALA A 337 0.50 103.65 103.78
C ALA A 337 0.28 103.71 105.31
N LYS A 338 -0.02 102.58 105.96
CA LYS A 338 -0.22 102.51 107.42
C LYS A 338 1.07 102.74 108.21
N ALA A 339 2.19 102.17 107.75
CA ALA A 339 3.48 102.29 108.44
C ALA A 339 4.04 103.73 108.47
N ASP A 340 3.83 104.50 107.40
CA ASP A 340 4.32 105.88 107.31
C ASP A 340 3.51 106.88 108.15
N GLN A 341 2.25 106.56 108.47
CA GLN A 341 1.37 107.41 109.27
C GLN A 341 1.64 107.24 110.77
N GLU A 342 1.81 105.99 111.24
CA GLU A 342 2.09 105.68 112.66
C GLU A 342 3.49 106.12 113.15
N ALA A 343 4.44 106.34 112.23
CA ALA A 343 5.77 106.85 112.57
C ALA A 343 5.77 108.37 112.84
N ARG A 344 4.91 109.13 112.15
CA ARG A 344 4.86 110.61 112.26
C ARG A 344 4.10 111.11 113.48
N GLU A 345 3.14 110.32 113.96
CA GLU A 345 2.32 110.68 115.13
C GLU A 345 3.08 110.45 116.45
N ARG A 346 3.86 109.37 116.57
CA ARG A 346 4.62 109.07 117.79
C ARG A 346 5.76 110.06 118.08
N ASP A 347 6.42 110.60 117.05
CA ASP A 347 7.55 111.52 117.23
C ASP A 347 7.10 112.92 117.70
N GLN A 348 5.86 113.33 117.36
CA GLN A 348 5.31 114.62 117.78
C GLN A 348 4.85 114.62 119.24
N GLU A 349 4.26 113.53 119.72
CA GLU A 349 3.83 113.42 121.12
C GLU A 349 5.02 113.36 122.08
N HIS A 350 6.10 112.66 121.72
CA HIS A 350 7.30 112.54 122.55
C HIS A 350 7.93 113.92 122.83
N ARG A 351 8.13 114.74 121.78
CA ARG A 351 8.74 116.07 121.93
C ARG A 351 7.87 117.06 122.71
N ARG A 352 6.55 116.89 122.69
CA ARG A 352 5.61 117.79 123.38
C ARG A 352 5.65 117.59 124.89
N LYS A 353 5.73 116.34 125.34
CA LYS A 353 5.71 115.97 126.76
C LYS A 353 6.98 116.43 127.48
N PHE A 354 8.15 116.11 126.95
CA PHE A 354 9.45 116.47 127.55
C PHE A 354 9.63 118.00 127.68
N ASN A 355 9.13 118.78 126.72
CA ASN A 355 9.19 120.24 126.79
C ASN A 355 8.30 120.85 127.87
N GLN A 356 7.16 120.22 128.18
CA GLN A 356 6.26 120.72 129.24
C GLN A 356 6.84 120.45 130.63
N GLU A 357 7.43 119.27 130.84
CA GLU A 357 8.10 118.91 132.10
C GLU A 357 9.27 119.87 132.38
N ALA A 358 10.18 120.04 131.41
CA ALA A 358 11.31 120.94 131.56
C ALA A 358 10.89 122.41 131.81
N LEU A 359 9.78 122.87 131.22
CA LEU A 359 9.26 124.21 131.47
C LEU A 359 8.76 124.36 132.91
N ALA A 360 8.07 123.35 133.44
CA ALA A 360 7.55 123.37 134.82
C ALA A 360 8.69 123.37 135.86
N GLU A 361 9.76 122.59 135.65
CA GLU A 361 10.92 122.60 136.53
C GLU A 361 11.66 123.95 136.53
N ILE A 362 11.84 124.57 135.36
CA ILE A 362 12.51 125.87 135.26
C ILE A 362 11.70 126.95 136.00
N VAL A 363 10.37 126.96 135.87
CA VAL A 363 9.51 127.90 136.62
C VAL A 363 9.65 127.67 138.12
N THR A 364 9.71 126.41 138.57
CA THR A 364 9.83 126.05 139.99
C THR A 364 11.19 126.46 140.56
N ALA A 365 12.27 126.20 139.83
CA ALA A 365 13.62 126.57 140.24
C ALA A 365 13.79 128.09 140.39
N ILE A 366 13.24 128.89 139.46
CA ILE A 366 13.33 130.35 139.52
C ILE A 366 12.51 130.90 140.70
N ARG A 367 11.31 130.34 140.97
CA ARG A 367 10.46 130.78 142.09
C ARG A 367 11.08 130.52 143.47
N GLY A 368 11.91 129.47 143.60
CA GLY A 368 12.64 129.18 144.84
C GLY A 368 13.77 130.17 145.14
N ALA A 369 14.35 130.78 144.10
CA ALA A 369 15.47 131.71 144.25
C ALA A 369 15.02 133.16 144.56
N ASP A 370 13.85 133.58 144.07
CA ASP A 370 13.28 134.91 144.36
C ASP A 370 11.74 134.83 144.52
N PRO A 371 11.22 134.86 145.77
CA PRO A 371 9.80 134.71 146.06
C PRO A 371 8.90 135.84 145.56
N ASN A 372 9.45 137.02 145.21
CA ASN A 372 8.67 138.16 144.72
C ASN A 372 8.71 138.31 143.19
N ALA A 373 9.28 137.34 142.45
CA ALA A 373 9.36 137.38 141.00
C ALA A 373 8.00 137.16 140.31
N HIS A 374 7.59 138.10 139.46
CA HIS A 374 6.36 138.03 138.66
C HIS A 374 6.70 137.76 137.17
N GLY A 375 5.84 137.02 136.45
CA GLY A 375 6.02 136.75 135.01
C GLY A 375 6.88 135.53 134.64
N LEU A 376 7.04 134.57 135.55
CA LEU A 376 8.01 133.46 135.47
C LEU A 376 7.81 132.49 134.28
N GLU A 377 6.56 132.20 133.89
CA GLU A 377 6.27 131.27 132.79
C GLU A 377 6.78 131.79 131.43
N GLY A 378 6.66 133.09 131.19
CA GLY A 378 7.14 133.70 129.95
C GLY A 378 8.67 133.63 129.84
N MET A 379 9.37 133.87 130.94
CA MET A 379 10.82 133.76 131.00
C MET A 379 11.29 132.31 130.85
N ALA A 380 10.68 131.35 131.55
CA ALA A 380 11.02 129.92 131.43
C ALA A 380 10.81 129.40 130.00
N LYS A 381 9.72 129.80 129.34
CA LYS A 381 9.42 129.41 127.95
C LYS A 381 10.39 130.03 126.94
N ALA A 382 10.83 131.27 127.18
CA ALA A 382 11.85 131.93 126.37
C ALA A 382 13.21 131.23 126.51
N VAL A 383 13.60 130.84 127.74
CA VAL A 383 14.83 130.08 128.00
C VAL A 383 14.75 128.68 127.35
N LEU A 384 13.65 127.95 127.51
CA LEU A 384 13.48 126.63 126.88
C LEU A 384 13.53 126.71 125.34
N THR A 385 12.91 127.74 124.75
CA THR A 385 12.95 127.98 123.30
C THR A 385 14.36 128.36 122.83
N ALA A 386 15.11 129.13 123.62
CA ALA A 386 16.49 129.48 123.30
C ALA A 386 17.41 128.25 123.34
N ILE A 387 17.20 127.31 124.28
CA ILE A 387 17.95 126.04 124.33
C ILE A 387 17.53 125.12 123.17
N ALA A 388 16.23 124.96 122.88
CA ALA A 388 15.75 124.12 121.77
C ALA A 388 16.22 124.60 120.40
N LYS A 389 16.41 125.92 120.22
CA LYS A 389 16.97 126.52 119.00
C LYS A 389 18.51 126.56 118.98
N GLY A 390 19.19 126.05 120.01
CA GLY A 390 20.64 126.01 120.11
C GLY A 390 21.31 127.38 120.31
N LEU A 391 20.56 128.39 120.78
CA LEU A 391 21.02 129.78 120.95
C LEU A 391 21.83 130.00 122.25
N ILE A 392 21.79 129.04 123.19
CA ILE A 392 22.62 129.03 124.39
C ILE A 392 23.77 128.03 124.18
N PRO A 393 25.02 128.49 123.99
CA PRO A 393 26.15 127.60 123.76
C PRO A 393 26.37 126.63 124.93
N HIS A 394 26.70 125.37 124.61
CA HIS A 394 26.98 124.27 125.55
C HIS A 394 25.78 123.72 126.35
N VAL A 395 24.53 124.05 126.00
CA VAL A 395 23.31 123.47 126.61
C VAL A 395 22.36 122.97 125.52
N GLN A 396 21.80 121.75 125.66
CA GLN A 396 20.85 121.13 124.70
C GLN A 396 19.72 120.40 125.43
N ILE A 397 18.54 120.32 124.79
CA ILE A 397 17.41 119.47 125.24
C ILE A 397 17.48 118.14 124.48
N HIS A 398 17.48 117.02 125.20
CA HIS A 398 17.37 115.69 124.62
C HIS A 398 15.91 115.23 124.68
N TYR A 399 15.37 114.74 123.56
CA TYR A 399 13.97 114.33 123.42
C TYR A 399 13.80 112.82 123.40
#